data_AF-A0A942N581-F1
#
_entry.id   AF-A0A942N581-F1
#
_cell.length_a   1.000
_cell.length_b   1.000
_cell.length_c   1.000
_cell.angle_alpha   90.00
_cell.angle_beta   90.00
_cell.angle_gamma   90.00
#
_symmetry.space_group_name_H-M   'P 1'
#
loop_
_entity.id
_entity.type
_entity.pdbx_description
1 polymer ?
#
loop_
_entity_poly.entity_id
_entity_poly.type
_entity_poly.pdbx_seq_one_letter_code
_entity_poly.pdbx_strand_id
1 'polypeptide(L)'
;MEIKQDFNQDSYERAQKRVQKIKGFYTHLLIYIVINAFLLSVKIFNDFDNTNLSDWQNYNTLFFWGIGLFFHGISVFGFGNFLTKDWEDRKIKEIMEKEKAKNQTWN
;
A
#
# COMPACT_ATOMS: atom_id res chain seq x y z
N MET A 1 5.87 34.68 12.42
CA MET A 1 6.92 34.02 11.61
C MET A 1 7.08 32.54 11.99
N GLU A 2 6.74 32.15 13.23
CA GLU A 2 6.72 30.77 13.73
C GLU A 2 5.75 29.82 12.99
N ILE A 3 4.55 30.28 12.60
CA ILE A 3 3.55 29.45 11.91
C ILE A 3 4.08 28.90 10.56
N LYS A 4 4.94 29.64 9.85
CA LYS A 4 5.56 29.18 8.59
C LYS A 4 6.66 28.14 8.82
N GLN A 5 7.34 28.19 9.96
CA GLN A 5 8.43 27.29 10.29
C GLN A 5 7.89 25.94 10.76
N ASP A 6 6.82 25.97 11.57
CA ASP A 6 6.10 24.79 12.06
C ASP A 6 5.45 24.03 10.90
N PHE A 7 4.77 24.72 9.98
CA PHE A 7 4.16 24.12 8.79
C PHE A 7 5.20 23.43 7.88
N ASN A 8 6.40 24.00 7.78
CA ASN A 8 7.50 23.43 7.00
C ASN A 8 8.06 22.17 7.65
N GLN A 9 8.28 22.18 8.96
CA GLN A 9 8.78 21.01 9.71
C GLN A 9 7.81 19.84 9.64
N ASP A 10 6.52 20.13 9.81
CA ASP A 10 5.45 19.13 9.78
C ASP A 10 5.29 18.50 8.38
N SER A 11 5.44 19.32 7.34
CA SER A 11 5.46 18.85 5.95
C SER A 11 6.70 18.00 5.62
N TYR A 12 7.85 18.37 6.17
CA TYR A 12 9.12 17.69 5.98
C TYR A 12 9.11 16.32 6.67
N GLU A 13 8.60 16.22 7.90
CA GLU A 13 8.45 14.94 8.60
C GLU A 13 7.51 13.98 7.86
N ARG A 14 6.40 14.48 7.32
CA ARG A 14 5.48 13.68 6.49
C ARG A 14 6.18 13.16 5.23
N ALA A 15 6.94 14.01 4.55
CA ALA A 15 7.73 13.61 3.39
C ALA A 15 8.80 12.57 3.75
N GLN A 16 9.50 12.75 4.86
CA GLN A 16 10.52 11.81 5.34
C GLN A 16 9.91 10.44 5.69
N LYS A 17 8.79 10.42 6.43
CA LYS A 17 8.03 9.18 6.72
C LYS A 17 7.57 8.49 5.44
N ARG A 18 7.16 9.25 4.42
CA ARG A 18 6.78 8.70 3.11
C ARG A 18 7.97 8.04 2.41
N VAL A 19 9.13 8.68 2.41
CA VAL A 19 10.36 8.11 1.83
C VAL A 19 10.78 6.83 2.57
N GLN A 20 10.70 6.80 3.89
CA GLN A 20 11.02 5.59 4.67
C GLN A 20 10.08 4.42 4.32
N LYS A 21 8.78 4.68 4.17
CA LYS A 21 7.80 3.66 3.72
C LYS A 21 8.11 3.12 2.32
N ILE A 22 8.46 4.01 1.39
CA ILE A 22 8.86 3.62 0.02
C ILE A 22 10.12 2.75 0.04
N LYS A 23 11.15 3.14 0.81
CA LYS A 23 12.36 2.33 0.99
C LYS A 23 12.05 0.97 1.58
N GLY A 24 11.20 0.92 2.62
CA GLY A 24 10.77 -0.33 3.25
C GLY A 24 10.07 -1.28 2.28
N PHE A 25 9.22 -0.76 1.39
CA PHE A 25 8.61 -1.56 0.34
C PHE A 25 9.65 -2.14 -0.63
N TYR A 26 10.57 -1.31 -1.14
CA TYR A 26 11.59 -1.80 -2.07
C TYR A 26 12.50 -2.86 -1.45
N THR A 27 12.85 -2.72 -0.18
CA THR A 27 13.58 -3.75 0.56
C THR A 27 12.79 -5.06 0.61
N HIS A 28 11.49 -4.99 0.95
CA HIS A 28 10.64 -6.18 1.01
C HIS A 28 10.47 -6.85 -0.36
N LEU A 29 10.26 -6.05 -1.41
CA LEU A 29 10.19 -6.51 -2.80
C LEU A 29 11.51 -7.19 -3.23
N LEU A 30 12.66 -6.60 -2.90
CA LEU A 30 13.96 -7.16 -3.24
C LEU A 30 14.16 -8.52 -2.55
N ILE A 31 13.88 -8.61 -1.26
CA ILE A 31 13.96 -9.86 -0.49
C ILE A 31 13.03 -10.92 -1.10
N TYR A 32 11.79 -10.54 -1.45
CA TYR A 32 10.84 -11.42 -2.13
C TYR A 32 11.42 -11.96 -3.43
N ILE A 33 11.97 -11.12 -4.30
CA ILE A 33 12.55 -11.57 -5.58
C ILE A 33 13.74 -12.49 -5.35
N VAL A 34 14.69 -12.11 -4.48
CA VAL A 34 15.93 -12.86 -4.24
C VAL A 34 15.64 -14.24 -3.65
N ILE A 35 14.79 -14.33 -2.62
CA ILE A 35 14.46 -15.61 -1.98
C ILE A 35 13.72 -16.51 -2.96
N ASN A 36 12.73 -15.99 -3.69
CA ASN A 36 11.98 -16.80 -4.64
C ASN A 36 12.83 -17.26 -5.83
N ALA A 37 13.72 -16.40 -6.35
CA ALA A 37 14.68 -16.78 -7.37
C ALA A 37 15.64 -17.87 -6.87
N PHE A 38 16.12 -17.76 -5.63
CA PHE A 38 16.95 -18.79 -5.00
C PHE A 38 16.21 -20.13 -4.86
N LEU A 39 14.98 -20.13 -4.35
CA LEU A 39 14.17 -21.34 -4.21
C LEU A 39 13.90 -22.01 -5.56
N LEU A 40 13.56 -21.23 -6.59
CA LEU A 40 13.38 -21.74 -7.96
C LEU A 40 14.68 -22.32 -8.52
N SER A 41 15.81 -21.62 -8.32
CA SER A 41 17.12 -22.08 -8.78
C SER A 41 17.51 -23.40 -8.13
N VAL A 42 17.44 -23.49 -6.80
CA VAL A 42 17.73 -24.71 -6.03
C VAL A 42 16.85 -25.87 -6.52
N LYS A 43 15.58 -25.61 -6.81
CA LYS A 43 14.69 -26.66 -7.33
C LYS A 43 15.10 -27.14 -8.73
N ILE A 44 15.39 -26.22 -9.64
CA ILE A 44 15.86 -26.55 -11.00
C ILE A 44 17.17 -27.35 -10.96
N PHE A 45 18.10 -26.99 -10.07
CA PHE A 45 19.39 -27.69 -9.95
C PHE A 45 19.29 -29.06 -9.28
N ASN A 46 18.40 -29.24 -8.30
CA ASN A 46 18.26 -30.52 -7.60
C ASN A 46 17.37 -31.54 -8.33
N ASP A 47 16.43 -31.07 -9.16
CA ASP A 47 15.34 -31.90 -9.69
C ASP A 47 15.47 -32.11 -11.21
N PHE A 48 16.67 -32.39 -11.70
CA PHE A 48 16.97 -32.54 -13.13
C PHE A 48 16.27 -33.74 -13.80
N ASP A 49 15.66 -34.65 -13.02
CA ASP A 49 15.15 -35.96 -13.50
C ASP A 49 13.66 -36.21 -13.20
N ASN A 50 12.99 -35.39 -12.38
CA ASN A 50 11.59 -35.64 -11.99
C ASN A 50 10.81 -34.35 -11.69
N THR A 51 10.91 -33.37 -12.59
CA THR A 51 10.29 -32.05 -12.45
C THR A 51 8.75 -32.11 -12.39
N ASN A 52 8.18 -32.33 -11.21
CA ASN A 52 6.80 -31.94 -10.90
C ASN A 52 6.77 -30.43 -10.62
N LEU A 53 7.07 -29.64 -11.66
CA LEU A 53 6.88 -28.19 -11.66
C LEU A 53 5.40 -27.80 -11.58
N SER A 54 4.49 -28.78 -11.75
CA SER A 54 3.05 -28.59 -11.69
C SER A 54 2.46 -28.71 -10.27
N ASP A 55 3.28 -29.05 -9.27
CA ASP A 55 2.82 -29.14 -7.89
C ASP A 55 2.55 -27.73 -7.35
N TRP A 56 1.26 -27.40 -7.21
CA TRP A 56 0.74 -26.13 -6.70
C TRP A 56 1.37 -25.73 -5.35
N GLN A 57 1.76 -26.71 -4.53
CA GLN A 57 2.42 -26.48 -3.24
C GLN A 57 3.70 -25.65 -3.34
N ASN A 58 4.44 -25.73 -4.46
CA ASN A 58 5.66 -24.95 -4.64
C ASN A 58 5.40 -23.45 -4.84
N TYR A 59 4.22 -23.12 -5.35
CA TYR A 59 3.82 -21.73 -5.61
C TYR A 59 3.07 -21.11 -4.43
N ASN A 60 2.72 -21.88 -3.40
CA ASN A 60 2.04 -21.35 -2.21
C ASN A 60 2.87 -20.23 -1.53
N THR A 61 4.18 -20.43 -1.37
CA THR A 61 5.06 -19.40 -0.77
C THR A 61 5.03 -18.12 -1.60
N LEU A 62 5.19 -18.24 -2.93
CA LEU A 62 5.10 -17.13 -3.88
C LEU A 62 3.76 -16.40 -3.79
N PHE A 63 2.66 -17.15 -3.73
CA PHE A 63 1.29 -16.65 -3.75
C PHE A 63 0.95 -15.91 -2.45
N PHE A 64 1.15 -16.53 -1.28
CA PHE A 64 0.83 -15.92 0.00
C PHE A 64 1.73 -14.71 0.31
N TRP A 65 3.03 -14.79 0.02
CA TRP A 65 3.92 -13.64 0.16
C TRP A 65 3.60 -12.55 -0.87
N GLY A 66 3.19 -12.94 -2.08
CA GLY A 66 2.73 -12.02 -3.11
C GLY A 66 1.52 -11.19 -2.67
N ILE A 67 0.55 -11.82 -1.99
CA ILE A 67 -0.59 -11.12 -1.38
C ILE A 67 -0.11 -10.10 -0.33
N GLY A 68 0.79 -10.49 0.57
CA GLY A 68 1.34 -9.58 1.58
C GLY A 68 2.09 -8.40 0.96
N LEU A 69 2.87 -8.66 -0.10
CA LEU A 69 3.60 -7.64 -0.85
C LEU A 69 2.64 -6.69 -1.60
N PHE A 70 1.56 -7.22 -2.17
CA PHE A 70 0.52 -6.43 -2.83
C PHE A 70 -0.15 -5.45 -1.86
N PHE A 71 -0.59 -5.93 -0.69
CA PHE A 71 -1.18 -5.05 0.33
C PHE A 71 -0.18 -4.04 0.92
N HIS A 72 1.09 -4.42 1.10
CA HIS A 72 2.15 -3.48 1.48
C HIS A 72 2.34 -2.40 0.39
N GLY A 73 2.31 -2.79 -0.88
CA GLY A 73 2.34 -1.87 -2.02
C GLY A 73 1.16 -0.91 -2.04
N ILE A 74 -0.05 -1.38 -1.75
CA ILE A 74 -1.22 -0.51 -1.57
C ILE A 74 -1.04 0.43 -0.37
N SER A 75 -0.49 -0.03 0.75
CA SER A 75 -0.24 0.84 1.91
C SER A 75 0.80 1.94 1.61
N VAL A 76 1.80 1.61 0.78
CA VAL A 76 2.93 2.49 0.48
C VAL A 76 2.70 3.39 -0.73
N PHE A 77 2.01 2.92 -1.76
CA PHE A 77 1.74 3.65 -3.00
C PHE A 77 0.26 3.83 -3.32
N GLY A 78 -0.58 2.93 -2.81
CA GLY A 78 -2.02 3.02 -2.99
C GLY A 78 -2.56 4.36 -2.47
N PHE A 79 -3.71 4.72 -3.03
CA PHE A 79 -4.38 6.01 -3.01
C PHE A 79 -4.33 6.73 -1.65
N GLY A 80 -3.18 7.31 -1.33
CA GLY A 80 -3.01 8.23 -0.22
C GLY A 80 -3.98 9.37 -0.45
N ASN A 81 -4.94 9.51 0.47
CA ASN A 81 -5.99 10.50 0.49
C ASN A 81 -6.94 10.51 -0.73
N PHE A 82 -6.63 9.98 -1.91
CA PHE A 82 -7.50 10.19 -3.08
C PHE A 82 -8.87 9.51 -2.94
N LEU A 83 -8.92 8.22 -2.55
CA LEU A 83 -10.20 7.53 -2.35
C LEU A 83 -10.93 7.99 -1.07
N THR A 84 -10.18 8.24 0.00
CA THR A 84 -10.76 8.64 1.29
C THR A 84 -11.21 10.10 1.28
N LYS A 85 -10.44 11.02 0.69
CA LYS A 85 -10.73 12.45 0.65
C LYS A 85 -11.88 12.74 -0.30
N ASP A 86 -11.96 12.11 -1.47
CA ASP A 86 -13.13 12.26 -2.35
C ASP A 86 -14.41 11.75 -1.67
N TRP A 87 -14.31 10.65 -0.92
CA TRP A 87 -15.44 10.15 -0.14
C TRP A 87 -15.80 11.10 1.02
N GLU A 88 -14.80 11.60 1.74
CA GLU A 88 -14.95 12.50 2.89
C GLU A 88 -15.53 13.85 2.46
N ASP A 89 -14.97 14.47 1.41
CA ASP A 89 -15.46 15.72 0.81
C ASP A 89 -16.91 15.55 0.33
N ARG A 90 -17.23 14.42 -0.31
CA ARG A 90 -18.62 14.12 -0.73
C ARG A 90 -19.54 13.99 0.47
N LYS A 91 -19.10 13.34 1.56
CA LYS A 91 -19.94 13.13 2.75
C LYS A 91 -20.19 14.43 3.51
N ILE A 92 -19.17 15.28 3.63
CA ILE A 92 -19.28 16.62 4.22
C ILE A 92 -20.32 17.43 3.43
N LYS A 93 -20.24 17.42 2.09
CA LYS A 93 -21.20 18.13 1.24
C LYS A 93 -22.64 17.63 1.43
N GLU A 94 -22.84 16.32 1.49
CA GLU A 94 -24.15 15.71 1.71
C GLU A 94 -24.77 16.09 3.07
N ILE A 95 -23.95 16.17 4.13
CA ILE A 95 -24.40 16.58 5.46
C ILE A 95 -24.78 18.08 5.46
N MET A 96 -23.96 18.94 4.86
CA MET A 96 -24.26 20.37 4.77
C MET A 96 -25.55 20.65 3.98
N GLU A 97 -25.80 19.91 2.89
CA GLU A 97 -27.03 20.03 2.11
C GLU A 97 -28.27 19.62 2.92
N LYS A 98 -28.17 18.54 3.73
CA LYS A 98 -29.24 18.13 4.64
C LYS A 98 -29.52 19.16 5.73
N GLU A 99 -28.49 19.78 6.29
CA GLU A 99 -28.67 20.86 7.28
C GLU A 99 -29.31 22.11 6.69
N LYS A 100 -28.90 22.51 5.48
CA LYS A 100 -29.54 23.63 4.76
C LYS A 100 -31.00 23.36 4.46
N ALA A 101 -31.33 22.17 3.96
CA ALA A 101 -32.71 21.76 3.68
C ALA A 101 -33.56 21.74 4.95
N LYS A 102 -33.01 21.24 6.08
CA LYS A 102 -33.69 21.27 7.37
C LYS A 102 -33.98 22.71 7.79
N ASN A 103 -32.98 23.60 7.81
CA ASN A 103 -33.17 24.99 8.25
C ASN A 103 -34.15 25.80 7.37
N GLN A 104 -34.31 25.45 6.09
CA GLN A 104 -35.32 26.07 5.21
C GLN A 104 -36.76 25.61 5.49
N THR A 105 -36.96 24.44 6.11
CA THR A 105 -38.31 23.92 6.43
C THR A 105 -38.87 24.42 7.77
N TRP A 106 -38.04 25.05 8.62
CA TRP A 106 -38.43 25.61 9.92
C TRP A 106 -38.56 27.14 9.91
N ASN A 107 -38.64 27.74 8.72
CA ASN A 107 -38.80 29.18 8.48
C ASN A 107 -40.01 29.42 7.58
#